data_AF-X1SIT6-F1
#
_entry.id   AF-X1SIT6-F1
#
_cell.length_a   1.000
_cell.length_b   1.000
_cell.length_c   1.000
_cell.angle_alpha   90.00
_cell.angle_beta   90.00
_cell.angle_gamma   90.00
#
_symmetry.space_group_name_H-M   'P 1'
#
loop_
_entity.id
_entity.type
_entity.pdbx_description
1 polymer ?
#
loop_
_entity_poly.entity_id
_entity_poly.type
_entity_poly.pdbx_seq_one_letter_code
_entity_poly.pdbx_strand_id
1 'polypeptide(L)'
;MTRQRKTQLLIDAAHLALTHHRPQTVRQIFYHLVATHLVANTRNRYKAVCRALVAGRQDGTIPWHWIEDRLRRPRKVPMWYDVAHYAQSCKTWYRRNVWLTQPRLVEVWLEKDALSGIFEDILEPYGVTLNVGRGYDGWSSIHEAAARYA
;
A
#
# COMPACT_ATOMS: atom_id res chain seq x y z
N MET A 1 9.32 -10.77 29.79
CA MET A 1 10.00 -9.45 29.91
C MET A 1 8.96 -8.35 30.00
N THR A 2 8.88 -7.66 31.12
CA THR A 2 7.87 -6.60 31.35
C THR A 2 8.21 -5.37 30.50
N ARG A 3 7.35 -5.03 29.54
CA ARG A 3 7.55 -3.86 28.68
C ARG A 3 7.41 -2.57 29.48
N GLN A 4 8.15 -1.53 29.08
CA GLN A 4 7.89 -0.18 29.57
C GLN A 4 6.47 0.26 29.19
N ARG A 5 5.71 0.80 30.14
CA ARG A 5 4.31 1.25 29.97
C ARG A 5 4.09 2.12 28.74
N LYS A 6 5.04 3.03 28.46
CA LYS A 6 4.99 3.92 27.27
C LYS A 6 5.05 3.16 25.95
N THR A 7 5.84 2.08 25.88
CA THR A 7 5.94 1.25 24.68
C THR A 7 4.67 0.44 24.48
N GLN A 8 4.08 -0.10 25.56
CA GLN A 8 2.83 -0.84 25.46
C GLN A 8 1.68 0.03 24.94
N LEU A 9 1.55 1.26 25.45
CA LEU A 9 0.56 2.23 24.95
C LEU A 9 0.68 2.50 23.45
N LEU A 10 1.91 2.58 22.92
CA LEU A 10 2.12 2.76 21.48
C LEU A 10 1.73 1.52 20.67
N ILE A 11 1.97 0.33 21.21
CA ILE A 11 1.57 -0.94 20.57
C ILE A 11 0.06 -1.05 20.54
N ASP A 12 -0.62 -0.79 21.65
CA ASP A 12 -2.08 -0.88 21.76
C ASP A 12 -2.77 0.11 20.82
N ALA A 13 -2.30 1.36 20.78
CA ALA A 13 -2.82 2.38 19.88
C ALA A 13 -2.56 2.04 18.41
N ALA A 14 -1.37 1.52 18.08
CA ALA A 14 -1.07 1.08 16.72
C ALA A 14 -1.91 -0.13 16.31
N HIS A 15 -2.13 -1.09 17.23
CA HIS A 15 -2.98 -2.24 16.99
C HIS A 15 -4.41 -1.78 16.71
N LEU A 16 -4.97 -0.88 17.53
CA LEU A 16 -6.29 -0.30 17.29
C LEU A 16 -6.38 0.40 15.93
N ALA A 17 -5.42 1.26 15.59
CA ALA A 17 -5.38 1.93 14.29
C ALA A 17 -5.37 0.92 13.12
N LEU A 18 -4.56 -0.12 13.24
CA LEU A 18 -4.46 -1.18 12.24
C LEU A 18 -5.73 -2.03 12.17
N THR A 19 -6.50 -2.18 13.26
CA THR A 19 -7.74 -2.96 13.19
C THR A 19 -8.76 -2.39 12.21
N HIS A 20 -8.82 -1.07 12.06
CA HIS A 20 -9.73 -0.37 11.15
C HIS A 20 -9.24 -0.32 9.70
N HIS A 21 -7.94 -0.14 9.49
CA HIS A 21 -7.36 0.05 8.17
C HIS A 21 -6.02 -0.67 8.07
N ARG A 22 -5.95 -1.71 7.23
CA ARG A 22 -4.76 -2.56 7.04
C ARG A 22 -4.80 -3.19 5.63
N PRO A 23 -3.64 -3.47 5.00
CA PRO A 23 -2.30 -3.22 5.52
C PRO A 23 -1.89 -1.73 5.48
N GLN A 24 -1.04 -1.29 6.40
CA GLN A 24 -0.49 0.08 6.41
C GLN A 24 1.03 0.08 6.49
N THR A 25 1.64 1.15 5.99
CA THR A 25 3.06 1.43 6.21
C THR A 25 3.31 1.99 7.60
N VAL A 26 4.54 1.82 8.11
CA VAL A 26 4.97 2.42 9.39
C VAL A 26 4.76 3.94 9.42
N ARG A 27 4.90 4.62 8.27
CA ARG A 27 4.69 6.06 8.15
C ARG A 27 3.22 6.44 8.27
N GLN A 28 2.30 5.68 7.68
CA GLN A 28 0.86 5.89 7.83
C GLN A 28 0.43 5.72 9.29
N ILE A 29 0.90 4.65 9.96
CA ILE A 29 0.62 4.43 11.38
C ILE A 29 1.16 5.60 12.22
N PHE A 30 2.39 6.04 11.97
CA PHE A 30 2.96 7.19 12.68
C PHE A 30 2.12 8.46 12.52
N TYR A 31 1.67 8.79 11.30
CA TYR A 31 0.85 9.97 11.09
C TYR A 31 -0.55 9.83 11.69
N HIS A 32 -1.13 8.63 11.72
CA HIS A 32 -2.37 8.39 12.45
C HIS A 32 -2.19 8.67 13.96
N LEU A 33 -1.09 8.24 14.56
CA LEU A 33 -0.78 8.53 15.97
C LEU A 33 -0.47 10.02 16.23
N VAL A 34 0.02 10.75 15.23
CA VAL A 34 0.19 12.22 15.28
C VAL A 34 -1.17 12.92 15.21
N ALA A 35 -2.04 12.51 14.28
CA ALA A 35 -3.37 13.08 14.09
C ALA A 35 -4.28 12.89 15.31
N THR A 36 -4.10 11.80 16.06
CA THR A 36 -4.79 11.54 17.33
C THR A 36 -4.13 12.20 18.55
N HIS A 37 -3.12 13.05 18.33
CA HIS A 37 -2.34 13.75 19.37
C HIS A 37 -1.62 12.84 20.38
N LEU A 38 -1.55 11.53 20.13
CA LEU A 38 -0.85 10.59 21.01
C LEU A 38 0.67 10.76 20.92
N VAL A 39 1.17 11.19 19.76
CA VAL A 39 2.60 11.30 19.47
C VAL A 39 2.88 12.63 18.77
N ALA A 40 3.92 13.36 19.21
CA ALA A 40 4.37 14.56 18.51
C ALA A 40 5.07 14.22 17.17
N ASN A 41 4.90 15.06 16.16
CA ASN A 41 5.53 14.90 14.84
C ASN A 41 7.03 15.22 14.89
N THR A 42 7.83 14.37 15.53
CA THR A 42 9.27 14.53 15.66
C THR A 42 10.02 13.25 15.31
N ARG A 43 11.27 13.38 14.86
CA ARG A 43 12.12 12.25 14.49
C ARG A 43 12.36 11.28 15.64
N ASN A 44 12.51 11.79 16.86
CA ASN A 44 12.70 10.96 18.05
C ASN A 44 11.47 10.10 18.36
N ARG A 45 10.29 10.69 18.20
CA ARG A 45 9.03 9.98 18.38
C ARG A 45 8.79 8.95 17.29
N TYR A 46 9.12 9.27 16.04
CA TYR A 46 9.10 8.30 14.94
C TYR A 46 9.95 7.06 15.26
N LYS A 47 11.20 7.25 15.73
CA LYS A 47 12.07 6.14 16.16
C LYS A 47 11.48 5.34 17.32
N ALA A 48 10.75 5.97 18.24
CA ALA A 48 10.09 5.27 19.34
C ALA A 48 8.92 4.40 18.84
N VAL A 49 8.09 4.93 17.94
CA VAL A 49 7.00 4.17 17.30
C VAL A 49 7.55 2.99 16.50
N CYS A 50 8.61 3.17 15.69
CA CYS A 50 9.24 2.06 14.98
C CYS A 50 9.67 0.92 15.92
N ARG A 51 10.31 1.25 17.05
CA ARG A 51 10.72 0.25 18.05
C ARG A 51 9.53 -0.45 18.69
N ALA A 52 8.46 0.29 18.99
CA ALA A 52 7.22 -0.27 19.54
C ALA A 52 6.57 -1.25 18.54
N LEU A 53 6.45 -0.87 17.26
CA LEU A 53 5.90 -1.74 16.22
C LEU A 53 6.73 -3.01 16.01
N VAL A 54 8.06 -2.91 16.05
CA VAL A 54 8.94 -4.10 15.97
C VAL A 54 8.67 -5.04 17.15
N ALA A 55 8.61 -4.50 18.37
CA ALA A 55 8.31 -5.31 19.56
C ALA A 55 6.94 -5.98 19.43
N GLY A 56 5.89 -5.24 19.05
CA GLY A 56 4.53 -5.76 18.87
C GLY A 56 4.40 -6.80 17.76
N ARG A 57 5.28 -6.78 16.73
CA ARG A 57 5.32 -7.86 15.73
C ARG A 57 6.03 -9.10 16.23
N GLN A 58 7.13 -8.92 16.97
CA GLN A 58 7.95 -10.02 17.48
C GLN A 58 7.22 -10.89 18.51
N ASP A 59 6.30 -10.32 19.29
CA ASP A 59 5.50 -11.07 20.27
C ASP A 59 4.12 -11.50 19.75
N GLY A 60 3.81 -11.20 18.49
CA GLY A 60 2.55 -11.58 17.85
C GLY A 60 1.36 -10.66 18.14
N THR A 61 1.51 -9.59 18.92
CA THR A 61 0.43 -8.62 19.16
C THR A 61 -0.06 -7.98 17.85
N ILE A 62 0.87 -7.67 16.95
CA ILE A 62 0.59 -7.12 15.62
C ILE A 62 1.00 -8.16 14.57
N PRO A 63 0.05 -8.77 13.85
CA PRO A 63 0.37 -9.73 12.80
C PRO A 63 1.28 -9.15 11.73
N TRP A 64 2.24 -9.98 11.25
CA TRP A 64 3.22 -9.53 10.26
C TRP A 64 2.59 -8.97 8.98
N HIS A 65 1.45 -9.50 8.55
CA HIS A 65 0.77 -9.06 7.33
C HIS A 65 0.00 -7.74 7.49
N TRP A 66 -0.15 -7.18 8.69
CA TRP A 66 -0.85 -5.90 8.90
C TRP A 66 0.02 -4.67 8.58
N ILE A 67 1.34 -4.84 8.61
CA ILE A 67 2.28 -3.76 8.30
C ILE A 67 3.08 -4.11 7.07
N GLU A 68 2.93 -3.30 6.03
CA GLU A 68 3.65 -3.46 4.76
C GLU A 68 4.77 -2.43 4.59
N ASP A 69 5.84 -2.84 3.89
CA ASP A 69 6.87 -1.95 3.38
C ASP A 69 6.74 -1.91 1.85
N ARG A 70 6.10 -0.85 1.33
CA ARG A 70 5.85 -0.69 -0.11
C ARG A 70 7.14 -0.46 -0.91
N LEU A 71 8.18 0.08 -0.27
CA LEU A 71 9.42 0.46 -0.96
C LEU A 71 10.46 -0.67 -1.00
N ARG A 72 10.38 -1.63 -0.08
CA ARG A 72 11.35 -2.74 0.04
C ARG A 72 10.79 -4.08 -0.39
N ARG A 73 10.02 -4.11 -1.47
CA ARG A 73 9.60 -5.39 -2.07
C ARG A 73 10.80 -5.97 -2.85
N PRO A 74 11.32 -7.16 -2.49
CA PRO A 74 12.38 -7.78 -3.26
C PRO A 74 11.88 -8.05 -4.68
N ARG A 75 12.62 -7.56 -5.67
CA ARG A 75 12.34 -7.87 -7.08
C ARG A 75 12.71 -9.34 -7.30
N LYS A 76 11.71 -10.20 -7.35
CA LYS A 76 11.89 -11.61 -7.71
C LYS A 76 11.46 -11.79 -9.16
N VAL A 77 12.27 -12.53 -9.91
CA VAL A 77 11.83 -13.04 -11.22
C VAL A 77 10.74 -14.09 -10.94
N PRO A 78 9.55 -13.98 -11.57
CA PRO A 78 8.54 -15.03 -11.44
C PRO A 78 9.09 -16.36 -11.95
N MET A 79 9.07 -17.39 -11.11
CA MET A 79 9.54 -18.74 -11.45
C MET A 79 8.51 -19.76 -10.96
N TRP A 80 8.32 -20.82 -11.73
CA TRP A 80 7.36 -21.89 -11.43
C TRP A 80 8.02 -23.25 -11.60
N TYR A 81 7.59 -24.23 -10.80
CA TYR A 81 8.12 -25.60 -10.85
C TYR A 81 7.63 -26.38 -12.07
N ASP A 82 6.37 -26.15 -12.47
CA ASP A 82 5.72 -26.80 -13.60
C ASP A 82 4.59 -25.93 -14.18
N VAL A 83 3.96 -26.42 -15.25
CA VAL A 83 2.84 -25.75 -15.93
C VAL A 83 1.60 -25.65 -15.03
N ALA A 84 1.36 -26.63 -14.16
CA ALA A 84 0.21 -26.61 -13.26
C ALA A 84 0.35 -25.47 -12.24
N HIS A 85 1.55 -25.28 -11.67
CA HIS A 85 1.91 -24.18 -10.79
C HIS A 85 1.81 -22.82 -11.51
N TYR A 86 2.25 -22.75 -12.77
CA TYR A 86 2.03 -21.57 -13.61
C TYR A 86 0.54 -21.25 -13.79
N ALA A 87 -0.28 -22.26 -14.14
CA ALA A 87 -1.71 -22.10 -14.35
C ALA A 87 -2.47 -21.61 -13.10
N GLN A 88 -2.01 -21.97 -11.89
CA GLN A 88 -2.60 -21.42 -10.66
C GLN A 88 -2.40 -19.91 -10.56
N SER A 89 -1.25 -19.39 -11.00
CA SER A 89 -1.03 -17.94 -11.04
C SER A 89 -1.93 -17.27 -12.08
N CYS A 90 -2.18 -17.90 -13.24
CA CYS A 90 -3.08 -17.34 -14.24
C CYS A 90 -4.48 -17.06 -13.69
N LYS A 91 -4.99 -17.87 -12.74
CA LYS A 91 -6.32 -17.65 -12.13
C LYS A 91 -6.43 -16.31 -11.41
N THR A 92 -5.37 -15.88 -10.73
CA THR A 92 -5.37 -14.59 -10.01
C THR A 92 -5.14 -13.40 -10.93
N TRP A 93 -4.43 -13.60 -12.03
CA TRP A 93 -4.07 -12.53 -12.98
C TRP A 93 -5.09 -12.33 -14.11
N TYR A 94 -5.85 -13.37 -14.46
CA TYR A 94 -6.75 -13.33 -15.59
C TYR A 94 -7.97 -12.43 -15.30
N ARG A 95 -8.10 -11.37 -16.08
CA ARG A 95 -9.31 -10.54 -16.17
C ARG A 95 -9.68 -10.37 -17.63
N ARG A 96 -10.98 -10.46 -17.95
CA ARG A 96 -11.46 -10.11 -19.29
C ARG A 96 -11.39 -8.60 -19.45
N ASN A 97 -10.99 -8.14 -20.64
CA ASN A 97 -11.00 -6.73 -20.96
C ASN A 97 -12.44 -6.24 -21.12
N VAL A 98 -12.96 -5.55 -20.11
CA VAL A 98 -14.33 -5.01 -20.08
C VAL A 98 -14.55 -3.87 -21.08
N TRP A 99 -13.47 -3.17 -21.47
CA TRP A 99 -13.52 -1.98 -22.31
C TRP A 99 -13.80 -2.28 -23.79
N LEU A 100 -13.59 -3.52 -24.25
CA LEU A 100 -13.82 -3.92 -25.65
C LEU A 100 -15.26 -3.67 -26.14
N THR A 101 -16.21 -3.55 -25.20
CA THR A 101 -17.64 -3.36 -25.50
C THR A 101 -18.17 -2.00 -25.07
N GLN A 102 -17.32 -1.16 -24.45
CA GLN A 102 -17.75 0.11 -23.90
C GLN A 102 -17.68 1.21 -24.97
N PRO A 103 -18.69 2.09 -25.06
CA PRO A 103 -18.70 3.18 -26.05
C PRO A 103 -17.68 4.29 -25.72
N ARG A 104 -17.18 4.33 -24.48
CA ARG A 104 -16.21 5.29 -23.98
C ARG A 104 -15.25 4.61 -23.03
N LEU A 105 -13.99 5.02 -23.09
CA LEU A 105 -12.98 4.62 -22.13
C LEU A 105 -12.88 5.68 -21.04
N VAL A 106 -12.76 5.24 -19.79
CA VAL A 106 -12.53 6.12 -18.64
C VAL A 106 -11.16 5.86 -18.07
N GLU A 107 -10.46 6.94 -17.77
CA GLU A 107 -9.16 6.93 -17.13
C GLU A 107 -9.11 8.00 -16.04
N VAL A 108 -8.47 7.67 -14.91
CA VAL A 108 -8.33 8.56 -13.76
C VAL A 108 -6.89 9.05 -13.68
N TRP A 109 -6.72 10.36 -13.49
CA TRP A 109 -5.42 11.01 -13.35
C TRP A 109 -5.28 11.57 -11.95
N LEU A 110 -4.18 11.20 -11.29
CA LEU A 110 -3.88 11.57 -9.92
C LEU A 110 -2.51 12.25 -9.86
N GLU A 111 -2.46 13.50 -9.44
CA GLU A 111 -1.19 14.22 -9.31
C GLU A 111 -0.32 13.65 -8.17
N LYS A 112 -0.93 13.29 -7.04
CA LYS A 112 -0.22 12.96 -5.80
C LYS A 112 -0.12 11.46 -5.53
N ASP A 113 1.09 10.91 -5.71
CA ASP A 113 1.42 9.49 -5.49
C ASP A 113 1.04 8.95 -4.11
N ALA A 114 1.03 9.81 -3.08
CA ALA A 114 0.66 9.41 -1.73
C ALA A 114 -0.78 8.85 -1.63
N LEU A 115 -1.65 9.15 -2.60
CA LEU A 115 -3.02 8.66 -2.66
C LEU A 115 -3.20 7.49 -3.63
N SER A 116 -2.18 7.10 -4.41
CA SER A 116 -2.33 6.11 -5.49
C SER A 116 -2.95 4.81 -4.99
N GLY A 117 -2.45 4.26 -3.89
CA GLY A 117 -2.99 3.00 -3.34
C GLY A 117 -4.48 3.07 -2.97
N ILE A 118 -4.99 4.22 -2.51
CA ILE A 118 -6.43 4.36 -2.21
C ILE A 118 -7.24 4.33 -3.50
N PHE A 119 -6.76 5.01 -4.54
CA PHE A 119 -7.43 5.02 -5.85
C PHE A 119 -7.30 3.66 -6.55
N GLU A 120 -6.15 2.99 -6.47
CA GLU A 120 -5.95 1.63 -7.00
C GLU A 120 -6.99 0.67 -6.42
N ASP A 121 -7.18 0.67 -5.09
CA ASP A 121 -8.15 -0.20 -4.41
C ASP A 121 -9.60 0.08 -4.87
N ILE A 122 -9.94 1.35 -5.12
CA ILE A 122 -11.29 1.75 -5.57
C ILE A 122 -11.51 1.42 -7.06
N LEU A 123 -10.48 1.57 -7.90
CA LEU A 123 -10.58 1.45 -9.36
C LEU A 123 -10.37 0.02 -9.86
N GLU A 124 -9.65 -0.83 -9.12
CA GLU A 124 -9.34 -2.21 -9.48
C GLU A 124 -10.58 -3.05 -9.84
N PRO A 125 -11.72 -2.99 -9.10
CA PRO A 125 -12.91 -3.74 -9.45
C PRO A 125 -13.51 -3.35 -10.81
N TYR A 126 -13.28 -2.11 -11.26
CA TYR A 126 -13.82 -1.57 -12.51
C TYR A 126 -12.84 -1.71 -13.69
N GLY A 127 -11.60 -2.14 -13.44
CA GLY A 127 -10.57 -2.21 -14.48
C GLY A 127 -10.21 -0.85 -15.08
N VAL A 128 -10.40 0.24 -14.32
CA VAL A 128 -10.09 1.61 -14.74
C VAL A 128 -8.60 1.89 -14.57
N THR A 129 -7.97 2.46 -15.60
CA THR A 129 -6.56 2.85 -15.54
C THR A 129 -6.38 4.08 -14.65
N LEU A 130 -5.35 4.04 -13.79
CA LEU A 130 -4.92 5.16 -12.96
C LEU A 130 -3.55 5.66 -13.43
N ASN A 131 -3.47 6.89 -13.91
CA ASN A 131 -2.20 7.59 -14.14
C ASN A 131 -1.83 8.40 -12.91
N VAL A 132 -0.55 8.34 -12.52
CA VAL A 132 -0.04 9.09 -11.37
C VAL A 132 1.09 10.01 -11.80
N GLY A 133 0.84 11.33 -11.75
CA GLY A 133 1.78 12.33 -12.29
C GLY A 133 2.92 12.75 -11.36
N ARG A 134 2.87 12.38 -10.08
CA ARG A 134 3.92 12.65 -9.08
C ARG A 134 4.42 14.11 -9.03
N GLY A 135 3.52 15.08 -9.28
CA GLY A 135 3.81 16.53 -9.29
C GLY A 135 4.30 17.11 -10.62
N TYR A 136 4.78 16.30 -11.55
CA TYR A 136 5.01 16.71 -12.95
C TYR A 136 4.98 15.48 -13.85
N ASP A 137 4.04 15.45 -14.80
CA ASP A 137 3.97 14.36 -15.78
C ASP A 137 5.20 14.41 -16.68
N GLY A 138 6.01 13.36 -16.64
CA GLY A 138 7.11 13.20 -17.58
C GLY A 138 6.58 13.14 -19.01
N TRP A 139 7.29 13.76 -19.96
CA TRP A 139 6.89 13.77 -21.38
C TRP A 139 6.62 12.37 -21.95
N SER A 140 7.36 11.35 -21.50
CA SER A 140 7.13 9.95 -21.86
C SER A 140 5.76 9.44 -21.39
N SER A 141 5.33 9.80 -20.17
CA SER A 141 4.03 9.40 -19.63
C SER A 141 2.87 9.97 -20.46
N ILE A 142 2.99 11.25 -20.84
CA ILE A 142 2.00 11.92 -21.69
C ILE A 142 1.96 11.29 -23.09
N HIS A 143 3.14 11.02 -23.67
CA HIS A 143 3.23 10.39 -24.98
C HIS A 143 2.63 8.97 -24.97
N GLU A 144 2.95 8.15 -23.97
CA GLU A 144 2.36 6.81 -23.81
C GLU A 144 0.85 6.87 -23.55
N ALA A 145 0.37 7.84 -22.77
CA ALA A 145 -1.06 8.05 -22.58
C ALA A 145 -1.79 8.39 -23.89
N ALA A 146 -1.21 9.25 -24.73
CA ALA A 146 -1.77 9.58 -26.04
C ALA A 146 -1.75 8.37 -26.99
N ALA A 147 -0.67 7.58 -26.98
CA ALA A 147 -0.51 6.42 -27.86
C ALA A 147 -1.41 5.22 -27.50
N ARG A 148 -1.89 5.13 -26.25
CA ARG A 148 -2.72 4.00 -25.79
C ARG A 148 -4.08 3.88 -26.49
N TYR A 149 -4.55 4.98 -27.09
CA TYR A 149 -5.90 5.07 -27.67
C TYR A 149 -5.89 5.51 -29.14
N ALA A 150 -4.73 5.49 -29.80
CA ALA A 150 -4.58 5.69 -31.23
C ALA A 150 -4.86 4.38 -31.99
#